data_AF-A0A958C428-F1
#
_entry.id   AF-A0A958C428-F1
#
_cell.length_a   1.000
_cell.length_b   1.000
_cell.length_c   1.000
_cell.angle_alpha   90.00
_cell.angle_beta   90.00
_cell.angle_gamma   90.00
#
_symmetry.space_group_name_H-M   'P 1'
#
loop_
_entity.id
_entity.type
_entity.pdbx_description
1 polymer ?
#
loop_
_entity_poly.entity_id
_entity_poly.type
_entity_poly.pdbx_seq_one_letter_code
_entity_poly.pdbx_strand_id
1 'polypeptide(L)' 'MTTKTTFTTTVTQAEGVNATGLPVPAEAVAALGTKKRPPVKVTLNDYTYSSTVAAYGDVFMLPLAAEHRTAAGVQAGD' A
#
# COMPACT_ATOMS: atom_id res chain seq x y z
N MET A 1 6.38 19.81 -4.84
CA MET A 1 6.62 19.29 -3.47
C MET A 1 6.00 17.92 -3.40
N THR A 2 6.80 16.85 -3.32
CA THR A 2 6.29 15.48 -3.28
C THR A 2 5.87 15.19 -1.85
N THR A 3 4.57 15.23 -1.55
CA THR A 3 4.03 14.90 -0.22
C THR A 3 4.36 13.44 0.08
N LYS A 4 5.19 13.19 1.10
CA LYS A 4 5.54 11.84 1.55
C LYS A 4 4.82 11.60 2.88
N THR A 5 3.84 10.70 2.87
CA THR A 5 3.14 10.28 4.09
C THR A 5 3.72 8.95 4.56
N THR A 6 4.07 8.88 5.84
CA THR A 6 4.57 7.67 6.48
C THR A 6 3.59 7.28 7.57
N PHE A 7 3.12 6.04 7.55
CA PHE A 7 2.22 5.49 8.55
C PHE A 7 2.59 4.02 8.77
N THR A 8 2.29 3.52 9.95
CA THR A 8 2.47 2.10 10.29
C THR A 8 1.15 1.40 10.02
N THR A 9 1.21 0.29 9.30
CA THR A 9 0.05 -0.57 9.05
C THR A 9 0.52 -2.00 8.98
N THR A 10 -0.40 -2.93 9.18
CA THR A 10 -0.10 -4.36 9.10
C THR A 10 -0.44 -4.88 7.72
N VAL A 11 0.49 -5.62 7.12
CA VAL A 11 0.28 -6.24 5.82
C VAL A 11 -0.79 -7.33 5.95
N THR A 12 -1.97 -7.10 5.39
CA THR A 12 -3.05 -8.09 5.40
C THR A 12 -2.92 -8.99 4.17
N GLN A 13 -3.04 -10.31 4.30
CA GLN A 13 -3.12 -11.19 3.12
C GLN A 13 -4.57 -11.31 2.66
N ALA A 14 -4.84 -11.16 1.37
CA ALA A 14 -6.15 -11.53 0.83
C ALA A 14 -6.27 -13.06 0.80
N GLU A 15 -7.38 -13.58 1.32
CA GLU A 15 -7.62 -15.02 1.40
C GLU A 15 -7.74 -15.63 -0.01
N GLY A 16 -6.93 -16.65 -0.30
CA GLY A 16 -6.96 -17.38 -1.58
C GLY A 16 -6.11 -16.79 -2.72
N VAL A 17 -5.38 -15.69 -2.50
CA VAL A 17 -4.43 -15.13 -3.48
C VAL A 17 -3.15 -14.71 -2.79
N ASN A 18 -2.00 -14.87 -3.47
CA ASN A 18 -0.72 -14.36 -2.97
C ASN A 18 -0.63 -12.80 -3.01
N ALA A 19 -1.75 -12.13 -3.20
CA ALA A 19 -1.87 -10.68 -3.13
C ALA A 19 -2.05 -10.26 -1.66
N THR A 20 -1.05 -9.59 -1.14
CA THR A 20 -1.14 -8.84 0.12
C THR A 20 -1.77 -7.47 -0.11
N GLY A 21 -2.38 -6.90 0.91
CA GLY A 21 -3.03 -5.61 0.92
C GLY A 21 -2.55 -4.83 2.14
N LEU A 22 -2.11 -3.59 1.96
CA LEU A 22 -1.82 -2.70 3.07
C LEU A 22 -3.00 -1.74 3.26
N PRO A 23 -3.72 -1.79 4.39
CA PRO A 23 -4.75 -0.81 4.68
C PRO A 23 -4.09 0.55 4.90
N VAL A 24 -4.47 1.53 4.09
CA VAL A 24 -3.98 2.91 4.15
C VAL A 24 -5.04 3.76 4.81
N PRO A 25 -4.72 4.55 5.85
CA PRO A 25 -5.69 5.47 6.43
C PRO A 25 -6.10 6.52 5.40
N ALA A 26 -7.39 6.86 5.39
CA ALA A 26 -7.96 7.85 4.46
C ALA A 26 -7.24 9.20 4.53
N GLU A 27 -6.78 9.61 5.73
CA GLU A 27 -6.00 10.82 5.94
C GLU A 27 -4.68 10.81 5.17
N ALA A 28 -4.00 9.66 5.10
CA ALA A 28 -2.77 9.52 4.36
C ALA A 28 -3.01 9.59 2.85
N VAL A 29 -4.10 8.97 2.35
CA VAL A 29 -4.48 9.07 0.94
C VAL A 29 -4.90 10.50 0.58
N ALA A 30 -5.67 11.16 1.44
CA ALA A 30 -6.08 12.55 1.28
C ALA A 30 -4.87 13.50 1.23
N ALA A 31 -3.83 13.24 2.04
CA ALA A 31 -2.57 13.96 2.00
C ALA A 31 -1.73 13.66 0.74
N LEU A 32 -1.80 12.42 0.21
CA LEU A 32 -1.10 12.00 -1.00
C LEU A 32 -1.74 12.52 -2.29
N GLY A 33 -3.04 12.77 -2.30
CA GLY A 33 -3.69 13.48 -3.41
C GLY A 33 -5.21 13.42 -3.41
N THR A 34 -5.80 14.39 -4.10
CA THR A 34 -7.26 14.63 -4.18
C THR A 34 -8.03 13.58 -5.00
N LYS A 35 -7.38 12.55 -5.53
CA LYS A 35 -8.00 11.50 -6.36
C LYS A 35 -8.37 10.30 -5.49
N LYS A 36 -9.50 9.66 -5.78
CA LYS A 36 -9.94 8.45 -5.07
C LYS A 36 -8.98 7.25 -5.20
N ARG A 37 -8.19 7.16 -6.27
CA ARG A 37 -7.26 6.06 -6.54
C ARG A 37 -5.94 6.61 -7.09
N PRO A 38 -5.12 7.25 -6.24
CA PRO A 38 -3.87 7.81 -6.71
C PRO A 38 -2.86 6.67 -6.99
N PRO A 39 -2.07 6.78 -8.08
CA PRO A 39 -0.86 5.99 -8.21
C PRO A 39 0.14 6.47 -7.17
N VAL A 40 0.69 5.54 -6.38
CA VAL A 40 1.60 5.83 -5.29
C VAL A 40 2.90 5.07 -5.47
N LYS A 41 3.99 5.64 -4.96
CA LYS A 41 5.25 4.92 -4.79
C LYS A 41 5.33 4.48 -3.34
N VAL A 42 5.48 3.18 -3.15
CA VAL A 42 5.56 2.56 -1.83
C VAL A 42 6.97 2.06 -1.65
N THR A 43 7.58 2.48 -0.54
CA THR A 43 8.92 2.07 -0.14
C THR A 43 8.78 1.16 1.07
N LEU A 44 9.15 -0.10 0.92
CA LEU A 44 9.18 -1.12 1.96
C LEU A 44 10.64 -1.51 2.20
N ASN A 45 11.15 -1.27 3.41
CA ASN A 45 12.58 -1.38 3.73
C ASN A 45 13.45 -0.63 2.69
N ASP A 46 14.09 -1.36 1.79
CA ASP A 46 14.99 -0.83 0.75
C ASP A 46 14.40 -0.93 -0.67
N TYR A 47 13.20 -1.50 -0.81
CA TYR A 47 12.55 -1.73 -2.10
C TYR A 47 11.43 -0.72 -2.34
N THR A 48 11.55 0.05 -3.42
CA THR A 48 10.50 0.98 -3.85
C THR A 48 9.82 0.46 -5.11
N TYR A 49 8.49 0.39 -5.08
CA TYR A 49 7.67 0.00 -6.22
C TYR A 49 6.51 0.97 -6.42
N SER A 50 6.05 1.10 -7.66
CA SER A 50 4.83 1.83 -7.98
C SER A 50 3.64 0.90 -7.86
N SER A 51 2.65 1.28 -7.07
CA SER A 51 1.39 0.56 -6.99
C SER A 51 0.23 1.55 -7.05
N THR A 52 -0.98 1.03 -7.22
CA THR A 52 -2.20 1.85 -7.31
C THR A 52 -3.07 1.56 -6.11
N VAL A 53 -3.44 2.61 -5.38
CA VAL A 53 -4.36 2.46 -4.25
C VAL A 53 -5.74 2.03 -4.76
N ALA A 54 -6.26 0.94 -4.22
CA ALA A 54 -7.66 0.56 -4.34
C ALA A 54 -8.45 1.25 -3.23
N ALA A 55 -9.54 1.92 -3.59
CA ALA A 55 -10.43 2.55 -2.62
C ALA A 55 -11.79 1.87 -2.66
N TYR A 56 -12.20 1.33 -1.53
CA TYR A 56 -13.51 0.74 -1.27
C TYR A 56 -14.27 1.66 -0.31
N GLY A 57 -14.78 2.77 -0.85
CA GLY A 57 -15.42 3.81 -0.04
C GLY A 57 -14.40 4.56 0.81
N ASP A 58 -14.50 4.40 2.13
CA ASP A 58 -13.59 4.99 3.13
C ASP A 58 -12.38 4.09 3.44
N VAL A 59 -12.38 2.85 2.94
CA VAL A 59 -11.27 1.91 3.13
C VAL A 59 -10.35 1.96 1.93
N PHE A 60 -9.10 2.35 2.16
CA PHE A 60 -8.06 2.31 1.14
C PHE A 60 -7.18 1.09 1.37
N MET A 61 -6.99 0.30 0.33
CA MET A 61 -6.11 -0.86 0.33
C MET A 61 -5.10 -0.73 -0.79
N LEU A 62 -3.85 -1.00 -0.46
CA LEU A 62 -2.78 -1.05 -1.44
C LEU A 62 -2.45 -2.52 -1.76
N PRO A 63 -2.72 -3.00 -2.99
CA PRO A 63 -2.29 -4.32 -3.38
C PRO A 63 -0.75 -4.38 -3.47
N LEU A 64 -0.19 -5.36 -2.79
CA LEU A 64 1.20 -5.79 -2.79
C LEU A 64 1.24 -7.21 -3.34
N ALA A 65 1.74 -7.37 -4.57
CA ALA A 65 1.95 -8.69 -5.16
C ALA A 65 3.09 -9.46 -4.46
N ALA A 66 3.05 -10.79 -4.55
CA ALA A 66 4.08 -11.67 -3.99
C ALA A 66 5.50 -11.33 -4.48
N GLU A 67 5.64 -10.90 -5.73
CA GLU A 67 6.92 -10.52 -6.34
C GLU A 67 7.53 -9.30 -5.62
N HIS A 68 6.73 -8.26 -5.40
CA HIS A 68 7.16 -7.07 -4.67
C HIS A 68 7.42 -7.37 -3.20
N ARG A 69 6.61 -8.24 -2.58
CA ARG A 69 6.82 -8.70 -1.21
C ARG A 69 8.17 -9.41 -1.05
N THR A 70 8.47 -10.34 -1.95
CA THR A 70 9.73 -11.10 -1.96
C THR A 70 10.91 -10.16 -2.20
N ALA A 71 10.78 -9.19 -3.10
CA ALA A 71 11.80 -8.17 -3.35
C ALA A 71 12.01 -7.22 -2.17
N ALA A 72 10.95 -6.90 -1.43
CA ALA A 72 11.00 -6.06 -0.23
C ALA A 72 11.42 -6.82 1.04
N GLY A 73 11.43 -8.16 1.01
CA GLY A 73 11.71 -8.99 2.17
C GLY A 73 10.67 -8.91 3.29
N VAL A 74 9.43 -8.50 2.98
CA VAL A 74 8.34 -8.40 3.97
C VAL A 74 7.44 -9.63 3.91
N GLN A 75 6.68 -9.93 4.96
CA GLN A 75 5.73 -11.05 4.98
C GLN A 75 4.31 -10.53 5.22
N ALA A 76 3.31 -11.37 4.94
CA ALA A 76 1.96 -11.04 5.36
C ALA A 76 1.84 -11.21 6.87
N GLY A 77 1.25 -10.23 7.56
CA GLY A 77 1.15 -10.19 9.01
C GLY A 77 2.23 -9.36 9.72
N ASP A 78 3.17 -8.79 8.97
CA ASP A 78 4.18 -7.84 9.48
C ASP A 78 3.62 -6.41 9.58
#